data_AF-A0A1I0EQM2-F1
#
_entry.id   AF-A0A1I0EQM2-F1
#
_cell.length_a   1.000
_cell.length_b   1.000
_cell.length_c   1.000
_cell.angle_alpha   90.00
_cell.angle_beta   90.00
_cell.angle_gamma   90.00
#
_symmetry.space_group_name_H-M   'P 1'
#
loop_
_entity.id
_entity.type
_entity.pdbx_description
1 polymer ?
#
loop_
_entity_poly.entity_id
_entity_poly.type
_entity_poly.pdbx_seq_one_letter_code
_entity_poly.pdbx_strand_id
1 'polypeptide(L)'
;MKDLRSSSILTTTGVVAGALGAAVVSLSLIFAFGQMGPNLLSEAAGLLLGVALAVLIIDRVTARQRQREWRFAHDIVARRLAASVVDAVRLLSIRQDKETYAAHRPRFAEFADLCQLHFGDLDSNIAASVTVVEPQLYERSREIQLHLSVLIRTLKRRMGHELTPIAVWELQLARHVAQMAMDYMQLEKESAARDASNRVLRFLESTQGQGYWPSTVSDVLSNRFNVQTSTLHKFAPDRRFGIIMDADLDLAVWYFTIDWWLLSRLGAQAA
;
A
#
# COMPACT_ATOMS: atom_id res chain seq x y z
N MET A 1 17.48 14.45 3.34
CA MET A 1 18.75 14.52 4.12
C MET A 1 18.75 15.54 5.27
N LYS A 2 18.00 16.66 5.21
CA LYS A 2 17.95 17.62 6.33
C LYS A 2 17.24 17.08 7.58
N ASP A 3 16.20 16.26 7.42
CA ASP A 3 15.39 15.75 8.55
C ASP A 3 16.10 14.71 9.44
N LEU A 4 16.93 13.84 8.86
CA LEU A 4 17.75 12.87 9.61
C LEU A 4 18.83 13.56 10.45
N ARG A 5 19.42 14.64 9.93
CA ARG A 5 20.35 15.48 10.71
C ARG A 5 19.65 16.16 11.88
N SER A 6 18.42 16.67 11.69
CA SER A 6 17.69 17.35 12.76
C SER A 6 17.32 16.43 13.93
N SER A 7 16.86 15.21 13.66
CA SER A 7 16.50 14.22 14.69
C SER A 7 17.74 13.69 15.42
N SER A 8 18.86 13.48 14.71
CA SER A 8 20.15 13.14 15.31
C SER A 8 20.69 14.24 16.22
N ILE A 9 20.55 15.51 15.83
CA ILE A 9 20.98 16.66 16.64
C ILE A 9 20.07 16.82 17.87
N LEU A 10 18.76 16.65 17.73
CA LEU A 10 17.82 16.70 18.85
C LEU A 10 18.11 15.59 19.86
N THR A 11 18.21 14.33 19.42
CA THR A 11 18.53 13.21 20.32
C THR A 11 19.89 13.36 20.99
N THR A 12 20.94 13.75 20.26
CA THR A 12 22.26 14.02 20.90
C THR A 12 22.19 15.18 21.89
N THR A 13 21.50 16.27 21.55
CA THR A 13 21.32 17.41 22.47
C THR A 13 20.55 17.00 23.73
N GLY A 14 19.48 16.20 23.60
CA GLY A 14 18.71 15.69 24.74
C GLY A 14 19.51 14.74 25.62
N VAL A 15 20.29 13.82 25.03
CA VAL A 15 21.16 12.89 25.77
C VAL A 15 22.29 13.64 26.49
N VAL A 16 22.94 14.60 25.81
CA VAL A 16 24.01 15.41 26.40
C VAL A 16 23.47 16.31 27.51
N ALA A 17 22.32 16.95 27.32
CA ALA A 17 21.67 17.76 28.35
C ALA A 17 21.27 16.91 29.56
N GLY A 18 20.71 15.72 29.35
CA GLY A 18 20.35 14.79 30.43
C GLY A 18 21.58 14.29 31.20
N ALA A 19 22.66 13.93 30.49
CA ALA A 19 23.91 13.47 31.10
C ALA A 19 24.59 14.59 31.90
N LEU A 20 24.61 15.83 31.38
CA LEU A 20 25.13 17.00 32.08
C LEU A 20 24.28 17.34 33.31
N GLY A 21 22.95 17.30 33.20
CA GLY A 21 22.04 17.50 34.33
C GLY A 21 22.29 16.49 35.44
N ALA A 22 22.38 15.20 35.10
CA ALA A 22 22.69 14.15 36.07
C ALA A 22 24.07 14.32 36.71
N ALA A 23 25.09 14.66 35.93
CA ALA A 23 26.45 14.92 36.43
C ALA A 23 26.48 16.11 37.40
N VAL A 24 25.73 17.18 37.12
CA VAL A 24 25.61 18.35 38.00
C VAL A 24 24.89 17.99 39.31
N VAL A 25 23.83 17.17 39.26
CA VAL A 25 23.18 16.64 40.48
C VAL A 25 24.17 15.81 41.30
N SER A 26 24.90 14.89 40.67
CA SER A 26 25.90 14.06 41.36
C SER A 26 27.01 14.89 41.98
N LEU A 27 27.52 15.92 41.29
CA LEU A 27 28.52 16.85 41.81
C LEU A 27 27.98 17.66 43.01
N SER A 28 26.72 18.09 42.97
CA SER A 28 26.08 18.81 44.07
C SER A 28 25.87 17.96 45.32
N LEU A 29 25.71 16.63 45.16
CA LEU A 29 25.58 15.68 46.26
C LEU A 29 26.93 15.32 46.91
N ILE A 30 28.02 15.36 46.14
CA ILE A 30 29.37 14.95 46.60
C ILE A 30 30.14 16.12 47.22
N PHE A 31 29.96 17.34 46.70
CA PHE A 31 30.68 18.52 47.20
C PHE A 31 29.79 19.39 48.09
N ALA A 32 30.17 19.51 49.37
CA ALA A 32 29.63 20.49 50.30
C ALA A 32 30.11 21.90 49.93
N PHE A 33 29.55 22.47 48.86
CA PHE A 33 29.68 23.91 48.60
C PHE A 33 28.91 24.68 49.69
N GLY A 34 29.42 25.84 50.13
CA GLY A 34 28.72 26.71 51.08
C GLY A 34 27.28 27.02 50.64
N GLN A 35 26.45 27.53 51.57
CA GLN A 35 24.97 27.56 51.51
C GLN A 35 24.28 28.02 50.20
N MET A 36 24.98 28.66 49.25
CA MET A 36 24.44 29.09 47.95
C MET A 36 24.78 28.18 46.74
N GLY A 37 25.87 27.41 46.78
CA GLY A 37 26.31 26.58 45.65
C GLY A 37 25.36 25.42 45.28
N PRO A 38 24.80 24.68 46.25
CA PRO A 38 23.86 23.59 45.99
C PRO A 38 22.55 24.06 45.31
N ASN A 39 22.07 25.27 45.63
CA ASN A 39 20.84 25.81 45.05
C ASN A 39 21.00 26.15 43.56
N LEU A 40 22.11 26.80 43.18
CA LEU A 40 22.38 27.13 41.77
C LEU A 40 22.62 25.88 40.91
N LEU A 41 23.31 24.86 41.45
CA LEU A 41 23.54 23.60 40.75
C LEU A 41 22.24 22.78 40.60
N SER A 42 21.39 22.79 41.61
CA SER A 42 20.06 22.16 41.57
C SER A 42 19.15 22.82 40.51
N GLU A 43 19.15 24.15 40.45
CA GLU A 43 18.37 24.90 39.46
C GLU A 43 18.88 24.65 38.03
N ALA A 44 20.20 24.66 37.83
CA ALA A 44 20.82 24.31 36.54
C ALA A 44 20.54 22.86 36.12
N ALA A 45 20.58 21.91 37.06
CA ALA A 45 20.23 20.52 36.81
C ALA A 45 18.75 20.34 36.44
N GLY A 46 17.85 21.03 37.14
CA GLY A 46 16.41 21.04 36.83
C GLY A 46 16.13 21.57 35.42
N LEU A 47 16.83 22.63 35.01
CA LEU A 47 16.72 23.21 33.68
C LEU A 47 17.22 22.24 32.60
N LEU A 48 18.38 21.59 32.81
CA LEU A 48 18.95 20.61 31.89
C LEU A 48 18.07 19.35 31.75
N LEU A 49 17.52 18.84 32.85
CA LEU A 49 16.54 17.74 32.85
C LEU A 49 15.24 18.13 32.12
N GLY A 50 14.76 19.35 32.34
CA GLY A 50 13.59 19.89 31.65
C GLY A 50 13.79 19.95 30.13
N VAL A 51 14.95 20.41 29.67
CA VAL A 51 15.31 20.41 28.24
C VAL A 51 15.40 18.99 27.68
N ALA A 52 16.05 18.06 28.39
CA ALA A 52 16.14 16.66 27.97
C ALA A 52 14.74 16.02 27.82
N LEU A 53 13.85 16.25 28.78
CA LEU A 53 12.47 15.76 28.74
C LEU A 53 11.67 16.38 27.58
N ALA A 54 11.79 17.70 27.39
CA ALA A 54 11.12 18.40 26.29
C ALA A 54 11.59 17.88 24.92
N VAL A 55 12.89 17.66 24.75
CA VAL A 55 13.47 17.08 23.53
C VAL A 55 12.94 15.67 23.29
N LEU A 56 12.89 14.81 24.32
CA LEU A 56 12.32 13.46 24.20
C LEU A 56 10.84 13.48 23.83
N ILE A 57 10.07 14.41 24.40
CA ILE A 57 8.66 14.60 24.04
C ILE A 57 8.53 15.03 22.59
N ILE A 58 9.31 16.03 22.14
CA ILE A 58 9.29 16.52 20.76
C ILE A 58 9.68 15.40 19.79
N ASP A 59 10.74 14.64 20.07
CA ASP A 59 11.18 13.52 19.24
C ASP A 59 10.10 12.44 19.16
N ARG A 60 9.44 12.12 20.29
CA ARG A 60 8.33 11.16 20.31
C ARG A 60 7.09 11.65 19.55
N VAL A 61 6.76 12.94 19.65
CA VAL A 61 5.61 13.53 18.94
C VAL A 61 5.89 13.58 17.43
N THR A 62 7.08 14.03 17.03
CA THR A 62 7.49 14.08 15.62
C THR A 62 7.60 12.69 15.00
N ALA A 63 8.14 11.70 15.71
CA ALA A 63 8.17 10.31 15.25
C ALA A 63 6.75 9.76 15.02
N ARG A 64 5.82 10.00 15.96
CA ARG A 64 4.42 9.59 15.81
C ARG A 64 3.73 10.29 14.64
N GLN A 65 4.01 11.57 14.41
CA GLN A 65 3.46 12.31 13.29
C GLN A 65 3.97 11.76 11.96
N ARG A 66 5.30 11.56 11.82
CA ARG A 66 5.89 10.94 10.63
C ARG A 66 5.29 9.58 10.34
N GLN A 67 5.13 8.74 11.36
CA GLN A 67 4.49 7.43 11.19
C GLN A 67 3.04 7.52 10.69
N ARG A 68 2.28 8.55 11.07
CA ARG A 68 0.93 8.78 10.52
C ARG A 68 0.98 9.23 9.06
N GLU A 69 1.89 10.13 8.73
CA GLU A 69 2.10 10.59 7.34
C GLU A 69 2.52 9.44 6.43
N TRP A 70 3.40 8.55 6.92
CA TRP A 70 3.86 7.36 6.20
C TRP A 70 2.71 6.41 5.92
N ARG A 71 1.89 6.11 6.94
CA ARG A 71 0.71 5.27 6.80
C ARG A 71 -0.29 5.84 5.82
N PHE A 72 -0.55 7.13 5.89
CA PHE A 72 -1.47 7.81 4.97
C PHE A 72 -1.00 7.71 3.52
N ALA A 73 0.29 8.00 3.27
CA ALA A 73 0.85 7.90 1.94
C ALA A 73 0.91 6.45 1.42
N HIS A 74 1.25 5.48 2.29
CA HIS A 74 1.18 4.05 1.98
C HIS A 74 -0.23 3.64 1.56
N ASP A 75 -1.26 4.02 2.32
CA ASP A 75 -2.65 3.68 2.02
C ASP A 75 -3.12 4.28 0.69
N ILE A 76 -2.71 5.52 0.35
CA ILE A 76 -3.02 6.13 -0.95
C ILE A 76 -2.38 5.33 -2.08
N VAL A 77 -1.08 5.05 -1.98
CA VAL A 77 -0.35 4.30 -3.01
C VAL A 77 -0.93 2.89 -3.15
N ALA A 78 -1.22 2.21 -2.04
CA ALA A 78 -1.85 0.89 -2.02
C ALA A 78 -3.19 0.87 -2.76
N ARG A 79 -4.09 1.83 -2.50
CA ARG A 79 -5.39 1.92 -3.20
C ARG A 79 -5.23 2.17 -4.70
N ARG A 80 -4.28 3.03 -5.10
CA ARG A 80 -4.01 3.34 -6.50
C ARG A 80 -3.36 2.18 -7.25
N LEU A 81 -2.47 1.44 -6.58
CA LEU A 81 -1.94 0.16 -7.07
C LEU A 81 -3.07 -0.84 -7.29
N ALA A 82 -3.94 -1.00 -6.29
CA ALA A 82 -5.10 -1.90 -6.36
C ALA A 82 -5.97 -1.59 -7.59
N ALA A 83 -6.35 -0.33 -7.76
CA ALA A 83 -7.20 0.12 -8.88
C ALA A 83 -6.55 -0.15 -10.24
N SER A 84 -5.27 0.19 -10.37
CA SER A 84 -4.55 0.02 -11.64
C SER A 84 -4.36 -1.46 -12.02
N VAL A 85 -4.09 -2.33 -11.04
CA VAL A 85 -4.00 -3.78 -11.25
C VAL A 85 -5.36 -4.37 -11.63
N VAL A 86 -6.41 -3.96 -10.92
CA VAL A 86 -7.81 -4.33 -11.21
C VAL A 86 -8.19 -4.05 -12.66
N ASP A 87 -7.81 -2.88 -13.19
CA ASP A 87 -8.11 -2.50 -14.55
C ASP A 87 -7.26 -3.28 -15.56
N ALA A 88 -5.99 -3.53 -15.25
CA ALA A 88 -5.16 -4.41 -16.09
C ALA A 88 -5.75 -5.82 -16.18
N VAL A 89 -6.22 -6.39 -15.07
CA VAL A 89 -6.91 -7.69 -15.02
C VAL A 89 -8.25 -7.63 -15.75
N ARG A 90 -8.98 -6.50 -15.70
CA ARG A 90 -10.22 -6.30 -16.48
C ARG A 90 -9.94 -6.35 -17.99
N LEU A 91 -8.89 -5.68 -18.45
CA LEU A 91 -8.50 -5.70 -19.86
C LEU A 91 -8.10 -7.10 -20.32
N LEU A 92 -7.51 -7.91 -19.43
CA LEU A 92 -7.28 -9.34 -19.67
C LEU A 92 -8.59 -10.13 -19.72
N SER A 93 -9.49 -9.94 -18.75
CA SER A 93 -10.75 -10.70 -18.67
C SER A 93 -11.66 -10.47 -19.88
N ILE A 94 -11.67 -9.25 -20.44
CA ILE A 94 -12.46 -8.95 -21.65
C ILE A 94 -12.01 -9.80 -22.85
N ARG A 95 -10.74 -10.20 -22.88
CA ARG A 95 -10.14 -10.98 -23.98
C ARG A 95 -10.16 -12.49 -23.73
N GLN A 96 -10.82 -12.96 -22.67
CA GLN A 96 -10.79 -14.38 -22.28
C GLN A 96 -11.41 -15.29 -23.35
N ASP A 97 -12.51 -14.85 -23.97
CA ASP A 97 -13.28 -15.62 -24.95
C ASP A 97 -13.98 -14.70 -25.96
N LYS A 98 -14.57 -15.31 -27.01
CA LYS A 98 -15.24 -14.60 -28.11
C LYS A 98 -16.51 -13.87 -27.67
N GLU A 99 -17.30 -14.46 -26.80
CA GLU A 99 -18.58 -13.93 -26.34
C GLU A 99 -18.35 -12.71 -25.44
N THR A 100 -17.47 -12.85 -24.44
CA THR A 100 -17.05 -11.77 -23.54
C THR A 100 -16.43 -10.61 -24.33
N TYR A 101 -15.54 -10.91 -25.28
CA TYR A 101 -14.94 -9.86 -26.10
C TYR A 101 -15.99 -9.16 -26.96
N ALA A 102 -16.90 -9.89 -27.62
CA ALA A 102 -17.95 -9.29 -28.43
C ALA A 102 -18.88 -8.38 -27.59
N ALA A 103 -19.23 -8.80 -26.37
CA ALA A 103 -20.08 -8.04 -25.46
C ALA A 103 -19.44 -6.73 -24.98
N HIS A 104 -18.12 -6.72 -24.75
CA HIS A 104 -17.40 -5.60 -24.14
C HIS A 104 -16.53 -4.80 -25.11
N ARG A 105 -16.34 -5.25 -26.36
CA ARG A 105 -15.56 -4.56 -27.40
C ARG A 105 -15.93 -3.08 -27.57
N PRO A 106 -17.22 -2.66 -27.57
CA PRO A 106 -17.57 -1.25 -27.71
C PRO A 106 -17.00 -0.35 -26.60
N ARG A 107 -16.82 -0.91 -25.39
CA ARG A 107 -16.30 -0.20 -24.21
C ARG A 107 -14.82 -0.48 -23.94
N PHE A 108 -14.12 -1.22 -24.81
CA PHE A 108 -12.73 -1.59 -24.58
C PHE A 108 -11.82 -0.35 -24.44
N ALA A 109 -12.03 0.64 -25.33
CA ALA A 109 -11.27 1.90 -25.30
C ALA A 109 -11.50 2.67 -23.98
N GLU A 110 -12.74 2.75 -23.53
CA GLU A 110 -13.13 3.37 -22.24
C GLU A 110 -12.38 2.71 -21.06
N PHE A 111 -12.36 1.37 -21.00
CA PHE A 111 -11.63 0.66 -19.95
C PHE A 111 -10.11 0.86 -20.01
N ALA A 112 -9.56 0.99 -21.22
CA ALA A 112 -8.14 1.26 -21.39
C ALA A 112 -7.77 2.70 -21.01
N ASP A 113 -8.68 3.65 -21.20
CA ASP A 113 -8.50 5.04 -20.78
C ASP A 113 -8.64 5.17 -19.26
N LEU A 114 -9.60 4.47 -18.64
CA LEU A 114 -9.70 4.35 -17.17
C LEU A 114 -8.43 3.73 -16.56
N CYS A 115 -7.92 2.66 -17.16
CA CYS A 115 -6.66 2.03 -16.73
C CYS A 115 -5.48 3.01 -16.78
N GLN A 116 -5.41 3.83 -17.84
CA GLN A 116 -4.38 4.88 -17.98
C GLN A 116 -4.56 5.99 -16.94
N LEU A 117 -5.79 6.41 -16.67
CA LEU A 117 -6.09 7.43 -15.67
C LEU A 117 -5.63 6.98 -14.28
N HIS A 118 -6.04 5.77 -13.86
CA HIS A 118 -5.62 5.23 -12.56
C HIS A 118 -4.11 5.01 -12.46
N PHE A 119 -3.46 4.60 -13.56
CA PHE A 119 -2.01 4.48 -13.60
C PHE A 119 -1.30 5.84 -13.54
N GLY A 120 -1.84 6.88 -14.19
CA GLY A 120 -1.33 8.25 -14.10
C GLY A 120 -1.47 8.84 -12.70
N ASP A 121 -2.60 8.59 -12.05
CA ASP A 121 -2.83 8.94 -10.64
C ASP A 121 -1.81 8.23 -9.74
N LEU A 122 -1.54 6.95 -9.98
CA LEU A 122 -0.53 6.18 -9.26
C LEU A 122 0.87 6.80 -9.41
N ASP A 123 1.32 7.09 -10.63
CA ASP A 123 2.64 7.70 -10.88
C ASP A 123 2.77 9.04 -10.14
N SER A 124 1.74 9.88 -10.23
CA SER A 124 1.69 11.18 -9.54
C SER A 124 1.79 11.04 -8.02
N ASN A 125 1.06 10.08 -7.44
CA ASN A 125 1.09 9.82 -6.00
C ASN A 125 2.44 9.26 -5.54
N ILE A 126 3.06 8.36 -6.31
CA ILE A 126 4.40 7.85 -5.98
C ILE A 126 5.43 8.98 -6.05
N ALA A 127 5.38 9.82 -7.10
CA ALA A 127 6.28 10.96 -7.25
C ALA A 127 6.15 11.96 -6.09
N ALA A 128 4.91 12.24 -5.66
CA ALA A 128 4.64 13.09 -4.48
C ALA A 128 5.10 12.46 -3.16
N SER A 129 5.18 11.13 -3.09
CA SER A 129 5.54 10.38 -1.90
C SER A 129 7.05 10.34 -1.60
N VAL A 130 7.91 10.79 -2.52
CA VAL A 130 9.38 10.65 -2.39
C VAL A 130 9.97 11.28 -1.13
N THR A 131 9.36 12.36 -0.63
CA THR A 131 9.81 13.05 0.59
C THR A 131 9.06 12.62 1.84
N VAL A 132 7.94 11.93 1.68
CA VAL A 132 6.99 11.66 2.75
C VAL A 132 7.03 10.20 3.16
N VAL A 133 7.40 9.27 2.29
CA VAL A 133 7.37 7.83 2.56
C VAL A 133 8.76 7.30 2.93
N GLU A 134 8.80 6.22 3.71
CA GLU A 134 10.04 5.50 4.00
C GLU A 134 10.73 5.05 2.68
N PRO A 135 12.06 5.22 2.52
CA PRO A 135 12.75 4.95 1.26
C PRO A 135 12.50 3.54 0.70
N GLN A 136 12.43 2.52 1.57
CA GLN A 136 12.17 1.14 1.15
C GLN A 136 10.76 0.97 0.55
N LEU A 137 9.75 1.62 1.12
CA LEU A 137 8.39 1.61 0.59
C LEU A 137 8.31 2.35 -0.75
N TYR A 138 9.03 3.47 -0.88
CA TYR A 138 9.14 4.20 -2.14
C TYR A 138 9.75 3.33 -3.25
N GLU A 139 10.90 2.70 -2.98
CA GLU A 139 11.59 1.82 -3.94
C GLU A 139 10.68 0.68 -4.40
N ARG A 140 10.00 0.01 -3.46
CA ARG A 140 9.02 -1.04 -3.79
C ARG A 140 7.86 -0.53 -4.65
N SER A 141 7.32 0.65 -4.33
CA SER A 141 6.23 1.23 -5.13
C SER A 141 6.67 1.54 -6.58
N ARG A 142 7.90 2.05 -6.77
CA ARG A 142 8.48 2.30 -8.11
C ARG A 142 8.72 1.00 -8.87
N GLU A 143 9.21 -0.04 -8.19
CA GLU A 143 9.43 -1.35 -8.79
C GLU A 143 8.11 -1.94 -9.33
N ILE A 144 7.04 -1.91 -8.53
CA ILE A 144 5.71 -2.38 -8.94
C ILE A 144 5.18 -1.56 -10.11
N GLN A 145 5.29 -0.23 -10.02
CA GLN A 145 4.83 0.69 -11.06
C GLN A 145 5.51 0.40 -12.41
N LEU A 146 6.81 0.11 -12.43
CA LEU A 146 7.53 -0.22 -13.65
C LEU A 146 6.97 -1.49 -14.31
N HIS A 147 6.79 -2.57 -13.54
CA HIS A 147 6.23 -3.82 -14.07
C HIS A 147 4.78 -3.66 -14.54
N LEU A 148 3.98 -2.91 -13.78
CA LEU A 148 2.62 -2.57 -14.16
C LEU A 148 2.57 -1.74 -15.46
N SER A 149 3.51 -0.82 -15.66
CA SER A 149 3.61 -0.04 -16.90
C SER A 149 3.86 -0.92 -18.13
N VAL A 150 4.66 -1.99 -17.97
CA VAL A 150 4.94 -2.97 -19.03
C VAL A 150 3.69 -3.77 -19.36
N LEU A 151 2.95 -4.21 -18.33
CA LEU A 151 1.68 -4.91 -18.50
C LEU A 151 0.66 -4.03 -19.24
N ILE A 152 0.41 -2.82 -18.75
CA ILE A 152 -0.56 -1.89 -19.35
C ILE A 152 -0.18 -1.56 -20.80
N ARG A 153 1.10 -1.27 -21.07
CA ARG A 153 1.58 -0.99 -22.44
C ARG A 153 1.34 -2.17 -23.37
N THR A 154 1.54 -3.39 -22.88
CA THR A 154 1.28 -4.62 -23.65
C THR A 154 -0.21 -4.74 -23.98
N LEU A 155 -1.08 -4.60 -22.97
CA LEU A 155 -2.52 -4.70 -23.14
C LEU A 155 -3.04 -3.63 -24.10
N LYS A 156 -2.50 -2.40 -24.01
CA LYS A 156 -2.83 -1.29 -24.90
C LYS A 156 -2.41 -1.56 -26.36
N ARG A 157 -1.23 -2.14 -26.59
CA ARG A 157 -0.77 -2.48 -27.96
C ARG A 157 -1.65 -3.52 -28.65
N ARG A 158 -2.34 -4.36 -27.86
CA ARG A 158 -3.26 -5.37 -28.39
C ARG A 158 -4.68 -4.84 -28.59
N MET A 159 -4.93 -3.55 -28.32
CA MET A 159 -6.23 -2.91 -28.57
C MET A 159 -6.54 -2.84 -30.06
N GLY A 160 -7.80 -3.09 -30.42
CA GLY A 160 -8.30 -2.90 -31.78
C GLY A 160 -7.96 -4.03 -32.76
N HIS A 161 -7.10 -4.98 -32.37
CA HIS A 161 -6.87 -6.20 -33.14
C HIS A 161 -8.00 -7.22 -32.92
N GLU A 162 -8.18 -8.15 -33.86
CA GLU A 162 -9.05 -9.31 -33.69
C GLU A 162 -8.74 -10.04 -32.38
N LEU A 163 -9.74 -10.75 -31.82
CA LEU A 163 -9.60 -11.48 -30.55
C LEU A 163 -8.29 -12.27 -30.54
N THR A 164 -7.32 -11.76 -29.79
CA THR A 164 -6.02 -12.37 -29.65
C THR A 164 -6.01 -13.15 -28.34
N PRO A 165 -5.73 -14.46 -28.37
CA PRO A 165 -5.64 -15.27 -27.17
C PRO A 165 -4.72 -14.62 -26.13
N ILE A 166 -5.08 -14.76 -24.86
CA ILE A 166 -4.25 -14.27 -23.76
C ILE A 166 -2.97 -15.10 -23.75
N ALA A 167 -1.82 -14.45 -23.92
CA ALA A 167 -0.55 -15.15 -23.88
C ALA A 167 -0.21 -15.50 -22.42
N VAL A 168 0.37 -16.69 -22.21
CA VAL A 168 0.75 -17.18 -20.87
C VAL A 168 1.59 -16.16 -20.10
N TRP A 169 2.56 -15.55 -20.76
CA TRP A 169 3.45 -14.57 -20.12
C TRP A 169 2.70 -13.31 -19.66
N GLU A 170 1.59 -12.92 -20.31
CA GLU A 170 0.76 -11.77 -19.89
C GLU A 170 0.09 -12.08 -18.55
N LEU A 171 -0.36 -13.32 -18.36
CA LEU A 171 -0.94 -13.80 -17.11
C LEU A 171 0.11 -13.95 -16.01
N GLN A 172 1.29 -14.48 -16.35
CA GLN A 172 2.40 -14.56 -15.40
C GLN A 172 2.83 -13.18 -14.93
N LEU A 173 2.91 -12.19 -15.84
CA LEU A 173 3.22 -10.82 -15.50
C LEU A 173 2.11 -10.20 -14.62
N ALA A 174 0.84 -10.41 -14.96
CA ALA A 174 -0.27 -9.93 -14.14
C ALA A 174 -0.27 -10.55 -12.74
N ARG A 175 -0.03 -11.86 -12.63
CA ARG A 175 0.12 -12.56 -11.35
C ARG A 175 1.31 -12.02 -10.56
N HIS A 176 2.45 -11.82 -11.20
CA HIS A 176 3.65 -11.29 -10.56
C HIS A 176 3.42 -9.88 -10.00
N VAL A 177 2.86 -8.97 -10.81
CA VAL A 177 2.52 -7.61 -10.39
C VAL A 177 1.49 -7.63 -9.26
N ALA A 178 0.46 -8.48 -9.34
CA ALA A 178 -0.53 -8.62 -8.28
C ALA A 178 0.11 -9.12 -6.97
N GLN A 179 1.05 -10.08 -7.05
CA GLN A 179 1.77 -10.57 -5.89
C GLN A 179 2.60 -9.46 -5.24
N MET A 180 3.39 -8.71 -6.02
CA MET A 180 4.19 -7.61 -5.48
C MET A 180 3.32 -6.52 -4.84
N ALA A 181 2.17 -6.21 -5.45
CA ALA A 181 1.22 -5.26 -4.90
C ALA A 181 0.59 -5.76 -3.58
N MET A 182 0.29 -7.06 -3.48
CA MET A 182 -0.21 -7.65 -2.23
C MET A 182 0.87 -7.61 -1.15
N ASP A 183 2.11 -7.98 -1.48
CA ASP A 183 3.23 -7.92 -0.54
C ASP A 183 3.44 -6.50 -0.03
N TYR A 184 3.37 -5.50 -0.91
CA TYR A 184 3.42 -4.08 -0.55
C TYR A 184 2.32 -3.67 0.43
N MET A 185 1.08 -4.10 0.20
CA MET A 185 -0.05 -3.81 1.10
C MET A 185 0.18 -4.39 2.50
N GLN A 186 0.88 -5.52 2.61
CA GLN A 186 1.13 -6.19 3.89
C GLN A 186 2.29 -5.59 4.69
N LEU A 187 3.13 -4.72 4.08
CA LEU A 187 4.28 -4.11 4.75
C LEU A 187 3.88 -3.24 5.95
N GLU A 188 2.79 -2.49 5.84
CA GLU A 188 2.30 -1.62 6.91
C GLU A 188 1.24 -2.34 7.76
N LYS A 189 1.46 -2.44 9.08
CA LYS A 189 0.59 -3.20 9.99
C LYS A 189 -0.71 -2.49 10.30
N GLU A 190 -0.68 -1.15 10.34
CA GLU A 190 -1.84 -0.33 10.68
C GLU A 190 -2.46 0.33 9.43
N SER A 191 -2.34 -0.32 8.27
CA SER A 191 -2.87 0.15 6.98
C SER A 191 -4.35 -0.23 6.81
N ALA A 192 -5.17 0.72 6.40
CA ALA A 192 -6.58 0.46 6.08
C ALA A 192 -6.72 -0.44 4.84
N ALA A 193 -5.80 -0.34 3.87
CA ALA A 193 -5.76 -1.21 2.70
C ALA A 193 -5.48 -2.67 3.11
N ARG A 194 -4.54 -2.89 4.04
CA ARG A 194 -4.26 -4.22 4.59
C ARG A 194 -5.49 -4.82 5.28
N ASP A 195 -6.14 -4.05 6.14
CA ASP A 195 -7.34 -4.50 6.86
C ASP A 195 -8.49 -4.86 5.92
N ALA A 196 -8.70 -4.06 4.88
CA ALA A 196 -9.67 -4.33 3.84
C ALA A 196 -9.35 -5.64 3.09
N SER A 197 -8.10 -5.83 2.68
CA SER A 197 -7.64 -7.05 2.02
C SER A 197 -7.84 -8.28 2.92
N ASN A 198 -7.42 -8.22 4.18
CA ASN A 198 -7.55 -9.32 5.13
C ASN A 198 -9.02 -9.70 5.44
N ARG A 199 -9.95 -8.75 5.37
CA ARG A 199 -11.40 -9.06 5.49
C ARG A 199 -11.89 -9.86 4.31
N VAL A 200 -11.53 -9.46 3.09
CA VAL A 200 -11.90 -10.17 1.86
C VAL A 200 -11.27 -11.55 1.82
N LEU A 201 -9.98 -11.69 2.16
CA LEU A 201 -9.32 -13.00 2.22
C LEU A 201 -9.99 -13.96 3.18
N ARG A 202 -10.31 -13.52 4.40
CA ARG A 202 -11.04 -14.35 5.37
C ARG A 202 -12.41 -14.78 4.87
N PHE A 203 -13.12 -13.90 4.18
CA PHE A 203 -14.40 -14.26 3.56
C PHE A 203 -14.22 -15.29 2.45
N LEU A 204 -13.29 -15.06 1.53
CA LEU A 204 -12.98 -16.00 0.46
C LEU A 204 -12.59 -17.36 1.04
N GLU A 205 -11.73 -17.40 2.07
CA GLU A 205 -11.32 -18.56 2.88
C GLU A 205 -12.48 -19.31 3.54
N SER A 206 -13.45 -18.60 4.11
CA SER A 206 -14.64 -19.23 4.68
C SER A 206 -15.57 -19.84 3.63
N THR A 207 -15.56 -19.30 2.41
CA THR A 207 -16.42 -19.76 1.30
C THR A 207 -15.81 -20.95 0.54
N GLN A 208 -14.52 -21.25 0.78
CA GLN A 208 -13.75 -22.33 0.13
C GLN A 208 -14.33 -23.72 0.36
N GLY A 209 -15.06 -23.94 1.45
CA GLY A 209 -15.68 -25.22 1.75
C GLY A 209 -16.88 -25.59 0.85
N GLN A 210 -17.32 -24.72 -0.06
CA GLN A 210 -18.64 -24.86 -0.74
C GLN A 210 -18.61 -25.18 -2.25
N GLY A 211 -17.48 -25.57 -2.84
CA GLY A 211 -17.51 -26.56 -3.93
C GLY A 211 -17.37 -26.12 -5.40
N TYR A 212 -16.69 -25.01 -5.73
CA TYR A 212 -16.22 -24.82 -7.11
C TYR A 212 -14.91 -24.03 -7.15
N TRP A 213 -13.92 -24.53 -7.91
CA TRP A 213 -12.58 -23.97 -7.96
C TRP A 213 -12.07 -23.78 -9.38
N PRO A 214 -11.53 -22.60 -9.71
CA PRO A 214 -10.95 -22.39 -11.01
C PRO A 214 -9.63 -23.17 -11.13
N SER A 215 -9.59 -24.10 -12.08
CA SER A 215 -8.40 -24.89 -12.40
C SER A 215 -7.68 -24.37 -13.63
N THR A 216 -8.38 -23.59 -14.45
CA THR A 216 -7.87 -22.97 -15.66
C THR A 216 -7.91 -21.44 -15.60
N VAL A 217 -7.16 -20.80 -16.49
CA VAL A 217 -7.21 -19.35 -16.72
C VAL A 217 -8.63 -18.89 -17.06
N SER A 218 -9.32 -19.67 -17.90
CA SER A 218 -10.70 -19.39 -18.29
C SER A 218 -11.60 -19.39 -17.06
N ASP A 219 -11.45 -20.36 -16.16
CA ASP A 219 -12.24 -20.42 -14.93
C ASP A 219 -11.95 -19.22 -14.01
N VAL A 220 -10.68 -18.81 -13.87
CA VAL A 220 -10.29 -17.66 -13.05
C VAL A 220 -11.00 -16.39 -13.53
N LEU A 221 -10.92 -16.12 -14.83
CA LEU A 221 -11.47 -14.89 -15.40
C LEU A 221 -13.00 -14.93 -15.50
N SER A 222 -13.58 -16.11 -15.78
CA SER A 222 -15.04 -16.29 -15.87
C SER A 222 -15.73 -16.18 -14.51
N ASN A 223 -15.10 -16.68 -13.44
CA ASN A 223 -15.67 -16.63 -12.09
C ASN A 223 -15.42 -15.30 -11.38
N ARG A 224 -14.50 -14.48 -11.90
CA ARG A 224 -14.16 -13.17 -11.33
C ARG A 224 -15.40 -12.35 -10.99
N PHE A 225 -16.32 -12.19 -11.94
CA PHE A 225 -17.53 -11.38 -11.73
C PHE A 225 -18.45 -11.94 -10.64
N ASN A 226 -18.65 -13.26 -10.61
CA ASN A 226 -19.50 -13.92 -9.62
C ASN A 226 -18.94 -13.76 -8.20
N VAL A 227 -17.62 -13.93 -8.04
CA VAL A 227 -16.93 -13.77 -6.75
C VAL A 227 -16.96 -12.30 -6.29
N GLN A 228 -16.75 -11.36 -7.21
CA GLN A 228 -16.84 -9.93 -6.92
C GLN A 228 -18.26 -9.54 -6.48
N THR A 229 -19.28 -9.96 -7.21
CA THR A 229 -20.69 -9.68 -6.89
C THR A 229 -21.08 -10.26 -5.53
N SER A 230 -20.68 -11.49 -5.24
CA SER A 230 -20.94 -12.14 -3.94
C SER A 230 -20.26 -11.40 -2.78
N THR A 231 -19.05 -10.91 -3.01
CA THR A 231 -18.29 -10.13 -2.02
C THR A 231 -18.94 -8.76 -1.78
N LEU A 232 -19.41 -8.08 -2.83
CA LEU A 232 -20.13 -6.81 -2.71
C LEU A 232 -21.42 -6.95 -1.92
N HIS A 233 -22.23 -7.97 -2.22
CA HIS A 233 -23.45 -8.23 -1.45
C HIS A 233 -23.18 -8.42 0.05
N LYS A 234 -22.02 -8.99 0.41
CA LYS A 234 -21.65 -9.21 1.80
C LYS A 234 -21.18 -7.93 2.50
N PHE A 235 -20.35 -7.13 1.85
CA PHE A 235 -19.61 -6.06 2.51
C PHE A 235 -20.05 -4.64 2.13
N ALA A 236 -20.75 -4.48 1.01
CA ALA A 236 -21.30 -3.21 0.54
C ALA A 236 -22.67 -3.42 -0.13
N PRO A 237 -23.69 -3.91 0.61
CA PRO A 237 -24.99 -4.29 0.05
C PRO A 237 -25.73 -3.14 -0.63
N ASP A 238 -25.45 -1.89 -0.24
CA ASP A 238 -26.05 -0.69 -0.83
C ASP A 238 -25.42 -0.29 -2.17
N ARG A 239 -24.26 -0.86 -2.53
CA ARG A 239 -23.58 -0.60 -3.80
C ARG A 239 -24.03 -1.61 -4.85
N ARG A 240 -24.83 -1.13 -5.80
CA ARG A 240 -25.51 -1.96 -6.83
C ARG A 240 -24.65 -2.29 -8.06
N PHE A 241 -23.48 -1.69 -8.20
CA PHE A 241 -22.67 -1.77 -9.42
C PHE A 241 -21.31 -2.40 -9.14
N GLY A 242 -20.99 -3.47 -9.86
CA GLY A 242 -19.69 -4.14 -9.83
C GLY A 242 -18.69 -3.53 -10.82
N ILE A 243 -17.48 -4.09 -10.86
CA ILE A 243 -16.31 -3.53 -11.57
C ILE A 243 -16.52 -3.26 -13.07
N ILE A 244 -17.45 -3.95 -13.73
CA ILE A 244 -17.81 -3.75 -15.14
C ILE A 244 -18.42 -2.34 -15.37
N MET A 245 -18.89 -1.70 -14.30
CA MET A 245 -19.56 -0.40 -14.28
C MET A 245 -18.73 0.66 -13.51
N ASP A 246 -17.40 0.53 -13.56
CA ASP A 246 -16.37 1.41 -12.97
C ASP A 246 -15.76 0.87 -11.68
N ALA A 247 -14.42 0.91 -11.62
CA ALA A 247 -13.70 0.62 -10.39
C ALA A 247 -13.83 1.85 -9.49
N ASP A 248 -14.81 1.85 -8.61
CA ASP A 248 -14.82 2.79 -7.50
C ASP A 248 -13.53 2.59 -6.68
N LEU A 249 -12.74 3.67 -6.53
CA LEU A 249 -11.50 3.66 -5.78
C LEU A 249 -11.69 3.11 -4.36
N ASP A 250 -12.88 3.31 -3.78
CA ASP A 250 -13.23 2.83 -2.44
C ASP A 250 -13.26 1.29 -2.37
N LEU A 251 -13.63 0.64 -3.47
CA LEU A 251 -13.73 -0.82 -3.57
C LEU A 251 -12.53 -1.46 -4.27
N ALA A 252 -11.62 -0.65 -4.82
CA ALA A 252 -10.46 -1.11 -5.57
C ALA A 252 -9.63 -2.16 -4.81
N VAL A 253 -9.41 -1.96 -3.51
CA VAL A 253 -8.67 -2.92 -2.66
C VAL A 253 -9.39 -4.26 -2.57
N TRP A 254 -10.72 -4.26 -2.48
CA TRP A 254 -11.48 -5.51 -2.34
C TRP A 254 -11.45 -6.31 -3.63
N TYR A 255 -11.69 -5.64 -4.75
CA TYR A 255 -11.60 -6.26 -6.07
C TYR A 255 -10.18 -6.75 -6.37
N PHE A 256 -9.17 -5.95 -6.03
CA PHE A 256 -7.77 -6.35 -6.16
C PHE A 256 -7.48 -7.62 -5.36
N THR A 257 -7.94 -7.71 -4.11
CA THR A 257 -7.71 -8.89 -3.28
C THR A 257 -8.34 -10.14 -3.90
N ILE A 258 -9.52 -10.02 -4.51
CA ILE A 258 -10.16 -11.12 -5.25
C ILE A 258 -9.33 -11.49 -6.48
N ASP A 259 -8.90 -10.50 -7.26
CA ASP A 259 -8.10 -10.72 -8.46
C ASP A 259 -6.75 -11.39 -8.11
N TRP A 260 -6.06 -10.90 -7.09
CA TRP A 260 -4.85 -11.53 -6.56
C TRP A 260 -5.11 -12.97 -6.12
N TRP A 261 -6.17 -13.20 -5.34
CA TRP A 261 -6.49 -14.52 -4.83
C TRP A 261 -6.77 -15.51 -5.97
N LEU A 262 -7.53 -15.10 -6.99
CA LEU A 262 -7.79 -15.91 -8.18
C LEU A 262 -6.50 -16.19 -8.97
N LEU A 263 -5.69 -15.16 -9.22
CA LEU A 263 -4.42 -15.28 -9.97
C LEU A 263 -3.39 -16.14 -9.22
N SER A 264 -3.35 -16.07 -7.90
CA SER A 264 -2.40 -16.82 -7.05
C SER A 264 -2.62 -18.33 -7.14
N ARG A 265 -3.83 -18.75 -7.52
CA ARG A 265 -4.27 -20.16 -7.59
C ARG A 265 -4.20 -20.78 -8.97
N LEU A 266 -3.81 -20.00 -9.98
CA LEU A 266 -3.38 -20.58 -11.24
C LEU A 266 -2.21 -21.53 -10.96
N GLY A 267 -2.46 -22.82 -11.13
CA GLY A 267 -1.44 -23.85 -10.96
C GLY A 267 -0.25 -23.63 -11.89
N ALA A 268 0.92 -24.15 -11.54
CA ALA A 268 2.11 -24.10 -12.40
C ALA A 268 1.90 -24.75 -13.79
N GLN A 269 0.83 -25.54 -13.96
CA GLN A 269 0.47 -26.21 -15.22
C GLN A 269 -0.34 -25.33 -16.18
N ALA A 270 -0.80 -24.15 -15.76
CA ALA A 270 -1.42 -23.15 -16.64
C ALA A 270 -0.38 -22.18 -17.27
N ALA A 271 0.91 -22.47 -17.07
CA ALA A 271 2.08 -21.78 -17.58
C ALA A 271 2.78 -22.60 -18.68
#